data_AF-A0A8T7BCT9-F1
#
_entry.id   AF-A0A8T7BCT9-F1
#
_cell.length_a   1.000
_cell.length_b   1.000
_cell.length_c   1.000
_cell.angle_alpha   90.00
_cell.angle_beta   90.00
_cell.angle_gamma   90.00
#
_symmetry.space_group_name_H-M   'P 1'
#
loop_
_entity.id
_entity.type
_entity.pdbx_description
1 polymer ?
#
loop_
_entity_poly.entity_id
_entity_poly.type
_entity_poly.pdbx_seq_one_letter_code
_entity_poly.pdbx_strand_id
1 'polypeptide(L)'
;VTLGRPVNAFNGKGNQQLTLTVTDSVDDLPPEVNFAKATKSKPESQAVVETNVLLSAESGKDITVGYIFAGSSAAVGNGVDYVDLNQPPLSIPAGDMSASLLIGFVDDQLDEIDENIDIDLSMPSNATIGSTNRLRIFILDNDGAERAVDTDGDGINDDREIELGTDPARADSDGDGILDGYELADNSDPLDALSVFDTDGDLVPDTIERAELTDFNDANAFADTDNGGAANYVETVLYNALGIPVTLANDASDDAQDSDADGVPDVTELKASSDPLSIDSPIAAGADDSDADGVSDAVEAYFDSLGLMNVDAETDADLDGYSDAFEVDHLMDPFSAEDRDSDADGVPNGVEAMFEGNIDAASDVNDNGLLDAEEMKLDSID
;
A
#
# COMPACT_ATOMS: atom_id res chain seq x y z
N VAL A 1 -8.82 60.50 -48.66
CA VAL A 1 -9.88 61.54 -48.64
C VAL A 1 -9.50 62.69 -49.57
N THR A 2 -10.39 63.13 -50.46
CA THR A 2 -10.11 64.25 -51.38
C THR A 2 -11.10 65.38 -51.12
N LEU A 3 -10.63 66.63 -51.11
CA LEU A 3 -11.50 67.79 -50.93
C LEU A 3 -12.48 67.92 -52.12
N GLY A 4 -13.76 68.17 -51.81
CA GLY A 4 -14.79 68.45 -52.79
C GLY A 4 -14.66 69.84 -53.43
N ARG A 5 -15.62 70.21 -54.29
CA ARG A 5 -15.68 71.56 -54.86
C ARG A 5 -16.14 72.56 -53.78
N PRO A 6 -15.35 73.62 -53.50
CA PRO A 6 -15.72 74.63 -52.52
C PRO A 6 -16.81 75.58 -53.06
N VAL A 7 -17.59 76.18 -52.16
CA VAL A 7 -18.57 77.24 -52.48
C VAL A 7 -17.99 78.59 -52.04
N ASN A 8 -18.02 79.59 -52.93
CA ASN A 8 -17.46 80.94 -52.71
C ASN A 8 -15.96 80.99 -52.36
N ALA A 9 -15.19 79.97 -52.75
CA ALA A 9 -13.73 79.95 -52.63
C ALA A 9 -13.12 79.12 -53.77
N PHE A 10 -11.78 79.14 -53.88
CA PHE A 10 -11.03 78.23 -54.73
C PHE A 10 -10.26 77.25 -53.84
N ASN A 11 -10.14 75.99 -54.26
CA ASN A 11 -9.19 75.10 -53.59
C ASN A 11 -7.77 75.61 -53.84
N GLY A 12 -6.95 75.65 -52.79
CA GLY A 12 -5.58 76.14 -52.86
C GLY A 12 -4.70 75.29 -53.79
N LYS A 13 -3.55 75.85 -54.20
CA LYS A 13 -2.55 75.17 -55.07
C LYS A 13 -1.78 74.03 -54.39
N GLY A 14 -2.06 73.75 -53.11
CA GLY A 14 -1.47 72.64 -52.36
C GLY A 14 -2.16 71.29 -52.66
N ASN A 15 -1.70 70.23 -52.00
CA ASN A 15 -2.23 68.89 -52.22
C ASN A 15 -3.68 68.78 -51.68
N GLN A 16 -4.64 68.49 -52.56
CA GLN A 16 -6.08 68.45 -52.22
C GLN A 16 -6.56 67.04 -51.88
N GLN A 17 -5.62 66.08 -51.83
CA GLN A 17 -5.84 64.70 -51.47
C GLN A 17 -5.03 64.38 -50.22
N LEU A 18 -5.73 63.97 -49.16
CA LEU A 18 -5.15 63.34 -47.99
C LEU A 18 -5.17 61.83 -48.22
N THR A 19 -4.03 61.24 -48.51
CA THR A 19 -3.86 59.79 -48.48
C THR A 19 -3.62 59.39 -47.02
N LEU A 20 -4.55 58.64 -46.44
CA LEU A 20 -4.36 57.98 -45.14
C LEU A 20 -3.82 56.59 -45.45
N THR A 21 -2.57 56.33 -45.08
CA THR A 21 -2.02 54.97 -45.11
C THR A 21 -2.24 54.37 -43.73
N VAL A 22 -3.11 53.36 -43.63
CA VAL A 22 -3.16 52.50 -42.44
C VAL A 22 -2.01 51.52 -42.60
N THR A 23 -0.98 51.64 -41.77
CA THR A 23 0.07 50.63 -41.65
C THR A 23 -0.42 49.55 -40.70
N ASP A 24 -0.79 48.41 -41.28
CA ASP A 24 -0.99 47.15 -40.58
C ASP A 24 0.38 46.61 -40.14
N SER A 25 0.56 46.32 -38.85
CA SER A 25 1.78 45.68 -38.36
C SER A 25 1.76 44.22 -38.78
N VAL A 26 2.56 43.88 -39.79
CA VAL A 26 2.80 42.51 -40.26
C VAL A 26 3.52 41.61 -39.24
N ASP A 27 3.39 41.88 -37.94
CA ASP A 27 4.08 41.17 -36.85
C ASP A 27 3.17 40.96 -35.62
N ASP A 28 1.86 40.83 -35.84
CA ASP A 28 0.92 40.47 -34.79
C ASP A 28 1.16 38.99 -34.40
N LEU A 29 1.93 38.79 -33.33
CA LEU A 29 2.07 37.48 -32.70
C LEU A 29 0.66 36.93 -32.39
N PRO A 30 0.39 35.64 -32.63
CA PRO A 30 -0.88 35.04 -32.25
C PRO A 30 -1.09 35.19 -30.74
N PRO A 31 -2.32 35.42 -30.26
CA PRO A 31 -2.57 35.54 -28.83
C PRO A 31 -2.23 34.25 -28.09
N GLU A 32 -1.92 34.38 -26.81
CA GLU A 32 -1.75 33.23 -25.92
C GLU A 32 -3.10 32.82 -25.36
N VAL A 33 -3.32 31.51 -25.24
CA VAL A 33 -4.48 30.90 -24.59
C VAL A 33 -4.06 30.40 -23.21
N ASN A 34 -4.81 30.81 -22.18
CA ASN A 34 -4.55 30.47 -20.77
C ASN A 34 -5.86 30.12 -20.07
N PHE A 35 -5.81 29.30 -19.03
CA PHE A 35 -6.89 29.28 -18.04
C PHE A 35 -6.90 30.58 -17.24
N ALA A 36 -8.10 31.03 -16.84
CA ALA A 36 -8.25 32.22 -16.01
C ALA A 36 -7.59 32.10 -14.62
N LYS A 37 -7.51 30.86 -14.10
CA LYS A 37 -6.84 30.49 -12.85
C LYS A 37 -6.22 29.11 -13.00
N ALA A 38 -5.13 28.85 -12.27
CA ALA A 38 -4.52 27.53 -12.21
C ALA A 38 -5.29 26.55 -11.31
N THR A 39 -6.07 27.06 -10.35
CA THR A 39 -6.84 26.22 -9.41
C THR A 39 -8.27 26.72 -9.22
N LYS A 40 -9.16 25.77 -8.93
CA LYS A 40 -10.54 26.01 -8.52
C LYS A 40 -10.95 24.91 -7.53
N SER A 41 -11.87 25.23 -6.62
CA SER A 41 -12.40 24.28 -5.65
C SER A 41 -13.89 24.56 -5.47
N LYS A 42 -14.69 23.49 -5.51
CA LYS A 42 -16.15 23.52 -5.41
C LYS A 42 -16.67 22.21 -4.80
N PRO A 43 -17.75 22.26 -3.99
CA PRO A 43 -18.41 21.04 -3.54
C PRO A 43 -19.06 20.32 -4.72
N GLU A 44 -19.19 19.01 -4.64
CA GLU A 44 -19.86 18.15 -5.64
C GLU A 44 -21.32 18.56 -5.90
N SER A 45 -22.04 19.02 -4.86
CA SER A 45 -23.39 19.60 -4.96
C SER A 45 -23.48 20.82 -5.88
N GLN A 46 -22.35 21.38 -6.30
CA GLN A 46 -22.27 22.30 -7.41
C GLN A 46 -22.28 21.53 -8.75
N ALA A 47 -23.47 21.08 -9.16
CA ALA A 47 -23.72 20.26 -10.36
C ALA A 47 -23.00 20.71 -11.66
N VAL A 48 -22.71 22.00 -11.83
CA VAL A 48 -21.89 22.49 -12.94
C VAL A 48 -20.88 23.52 -12.46
N VAL A 49 -19.62 23.30 -12.82
CA VAL A 49 -18.50 24.23 -12.62
C VAL A 49 -18.09 24.86 -13.94
N GLU A 50 -18.32 26.17 -14.06
CA GLU A 50 -17.87 26.96 -15.21
C GLU A 50 -16.49 27.59 -14.97
N THR A 51 -15.53 27.27 -15.84
CA THR A 51 -14.22 27.95 -15.90
C THR A 51 -14.03 28.61 -17.26
N ASN A 52 -13.05 29.50 -17.36
CA ASN A 52 -12.83 30.28 -18.58
C ASN A 52 -11.43 30.02 -19.11
N VAL A 53 -11.37 29.85 -20.43
CA VAL A 53 -10.16 29.90 -21.23
C VAL A 53 -10.08 31.28 -21.87
N LEU A 54 -8.97 31.99 -21.67
CA LEU A 54 -8.79 33.40 -22.01
C LEU A 54 -7.69 33.59 -23.06
N LEU A 55 -7.89 34.57 -23.94
CA LEU A 55 -6.87 35.07 -24.86
C LEU A 55 -6.11 36.25 -24.27
N SER A 56 -4.80 36.34 -24.54
CA SER A 56 -3.99 37.51 -24.16
C SER A 56 -4.29 38.76 -24.98
N ALA A 57 -4.87 38.60 -26.17
CA ALA A 57 -5.30 39.69 -27.05
C ALA A 57 -6.47 39.23 -27.94
N GLU A 58 -7.28 40.18 -28.40
CA GLU A 58 -8.34 39.93 -29.38
C GLU A 58 -7.74 39.43 -30.70
N SER A 59 -8.34 38.40 -31.28
CA SER A 59 -7.94 37.85 -32.58
C SER A 59 -8.96 38.16 -33.65
N GLY A 60 -8.49 38.60 -34.83
CA GLY A 60 -9.32 38.72 -36.03
C GLY A 60 -9.65 37.38 -36.72
N LYS A 61 -9.20 36.25 -36.14
CA LYS A 61 -9.45 34.89 -36.63
C LYS A 61 -10.06 34.05 -35.51
N ASP A 62 -10.91 33.10 -35.89
CA ASP A 62 -11.40 32.08 -34.95
C ASP A 62 -10.23 31.28 -34.39
N ILE A 63 -10.27 31.04 -33.09
CA ILE A 63 -9.31 30.22 -32.35
C ILE A 63 -10.02 28.95 -31.87
N THR A 64 -9.30 27.84 -31.92
CA THR A 64 -9.70 26.58 -31.30
C THR A 64 -8.63 26.13 -30.33
N VAL A 65 -9.04 25.52 -29.21
CA VAL A 65 -8.14 24.92 -28.21
C VAL A 65 -8.66 23.53 -27.88
N GLY A 66 -7.81 22.53 -28.00
CA GLY A 66 -8.04 21.26 -27.32
C GLY A 66 -7.74 21.37 -25.83
N TYR A 67 -8.20 20.38 -25.09
CA TYR A 67 -7.77 20.11 -23.73
C TYR A 67 -7.82 18.60 -23.50
N ILE A 68 -7.06 18.13 -22.52
CA ILE A 68 -7.03 16.72 -22.10
C ILE A 68 -7.15 16.66 -20.58
N PHE A 69 -7.86 15.65 -20.09
CA PHE A 69 -7.84 15.28 -18.68
C PHE A 69 -6.56 14.46 -18.42
N ALA A 70 -5.73 14.92 -17.51
CA ALA A 70 -4.49 14.24 -17.17
C ALA A 70 -4.80 12.96 -16.39
N GLY A 71 -4.09 11.87 -16.69
CA GLY A 71 -4.23 10.59 -15.97
C GLY A 71 -3.74 10.64 -14.51
N SER A 72 -3.26 11.79 -14.03
CA SER A 72 -2.92 12.03 -12.63
C SER A 72 -4.08 12.59 -11.80
N SER A 73 -5.28 12.66 -12.37
CA SER A 73 -6.49 13.05 -11.63
C SER A 73 -6.86 11.93 -10.65
N ALA A 74 -7.23 12.29 -9.43
CA ALA A 74 -7.81 11.32 -8.48
C ALA A 74 -9.23 10.95 -8.91
N ALA A 75 -9.99 11.97 -9.34
CA ALA A 75 -11.34 11.80 -9.86
C ALA A 75 -11.39 11.05 -11.20
N VAL A 76 -12.35 10.16 -11.30
CA VAL A 76 -12.78 9.33 -12.43
C VAL A 76 -13.87 10.04 -13.26
N GLY A 77 -13.61 10.14 -14.57
CA GLY A 77 -14.56 10.75 -15.51
C GLY A 77 -15.69 9.81 -15.95
N ASN A 78 -16.42 10.23 -16.99
CA ASN A 78 -17.57 9.50 -17.58
C ASN A 78 -18.79 9.33 -16.67
N GLY A 79 -18.95 10.24 -15.71
CA GLY A 79 -20.09 10.25 -14.81
C GLY A 79 -19.96 9.32 -13.61
N VAL A 80 -18.72 9.01 -13.21
CA VAL A 80 -18.41 8.58 -11.84
C VAL A 80 -18.37 9.86 -10.99
N ASP A 81 -17.30 10.66 -11.05
CA ASP A 81 -17.22 11.90 -10.25
C ASP A 81 -17.53 13.14 -11.10
N TYR A 82 -17.18 13.08 -12.39
CA TYR A 82 -17.44 14.18 -13.30
C TYR A 82 -17.76 13.76 -14.74
N VAL A 83 -18.39 14.69 -15.45
CA VAL A 83 -18.69 14.61 -16.87
C VAL A 83 -18.21 15.87 -17.60
N ASP A 84 -17.52 15.67 -18.73
CA ASP A 84 -17.22 16.76 -19.65
C ASP A 84 -18.50 17.19 -20.39
N LEU A 85 -18.96 18.42 -20.17
CA LEU A 85 -20.16 18.96 -20.79
C LEU A 85 -19.85 19.71 -22.10
N ASN A 86 -18.63 19.64 -22.60
CA ASN A 86 -18.20 20.36 -23.80
C ASN A 86 -17.87 19.40 -24.94
N GLN A 87 -17.82 19.97 -26.15
CA GLN A 87 -17.34 19.26 -27.35
C GLN A 87 -15.95 19.81 -27.68
N PRO A 88 -14.86 19.14 -27.29
CA PRO A 88 -13.52 19.57 -27.65
C PRO A 88 -13.33 19.50 -29.19
N PRO A 89 -12.61 20.47 -29.80
CA PRO A 89 -11.96 21.61 -29.16
C PRO A 89 -12.93 22.76 -28.83
N LEU A 90 -12.60 23.54 -27.79
CA LEU A 90 -13.30 24.79 -27.49
C LEU A 90 -13.06 25.80 -28.62
N SER A 91 -14.10 26.55 -29.00
CA SER A 91 -14.02 27.59 -30.04
C SER A 91 -14.16 28.98 -29.44
N ILE A 92 -13.25 29.88 -29.80
CA ILE A 92 -13.27 31.30 -29.48
C ILE A 92 -13.41 32.04 -30.82
N PRO A 93 -14.61 32.51 -31.19
CA PRO A 93 -14.84 33.24 -32.44
C PRO A 93 -13.97 34.50 -32.56
N ALA A 94 -13.70 34.93 -33.79
CA ALA A 94 -13.01 36.18 -34.05
C ALA A 94 -13.69 37.37 -33.34
N GLY A 95 -12.91 38.15 -32.59
CA GLY A 95 -13.38 39.27 -31.77
C GLY A 95 -13.72 38.91 -30.32
N ASP A 96 -13.93 37.63 -30.00
CA ASP A 96 -14.13 37.18 -28.62
C ASP A 96 -12.78 36.97 -27.92
N MET A 97 -12.78 37.13 -26.60
CA MET A 97 -11.56 36.99 -25.77
C MET A 97 -11.56 35.73 -24.91
N SER A 98 -12.63 34.94 -24.93
CA SER A 98 -12.77 33.79 -24.04
C SER A 98 -13.75 32.75 -24.54
N ALA A 99 -13.58 31.52 -24.07
CA ALA A 99 -14.59 30.47 -24.11
C ALA A 99 -14.79 29.88 -22.71
N SER A 100 -16.02 29.46 -22.42
CA SER A 100 -16.34 28.72 -21.20
C SER A 100 -15.97 27.25 -21.37
N LEU A 101 -15.35 26.68 -20.35
CA LEU A 101 -15.19 25.25 -20.13
C LEU A 101 -16.16 24.83 -19.01
N LEU A 102 -17.06 23.89 -19.29
CA LEU A 102 -18.08 23.43 -18.35
C LEU A 102 -17.82 21.97 -17.96
N ILE A 103 -17.64 21.74 -16.68
CA ILE A 103 -17.53 20.40 -16.09
C ILE A 103 -18.77 20.17 -15.23
N GLY A 104 -19.46 19.06 -15.48
CA GLY A 104 -20.56 18.60 -14.62
C GLY A 104 -19.98 17.77 -13.49
N PHE A 105 -20.35 18.07 -12.26
CA PHE A 105 -20.07 17.21 -11.11
C PHE A 105 -21.24 16.25 -10.94
N VAL A 106 -20.91 15.02 -10.57
CA VAL A 106 -21.88 14.07 -10.06
C VAL A 106 -21.96 14.32 -8.56
N ASP A 107 -23.17 14.58 -8.08
CA ASP A 107 -23.47 14.80 -6.66
C ASP A 107 -24.23 13.56 -6.24
N ASP A 108 -23.73 12.85 -5.23
CA ASP A 108 -24.41 11.68 -4.72
C ASP A 108 -24.68 11.76 -3.21
N GLN A 109 -24.42 10.69 -2.47
CA GLN A 109 -24.62 10.61 -1.01
C GLN A 109 -23.46 9.89 -0.33
N LEU A 110 -22.38 9.62 -1.07
CA LEU A 110 -21.24 8.84 -0.62
C LEU A 110 -20.24 9.78 0.07
N ASP A 111 -19.76 9.39 1.25
CA ASP A 111 -18.70 10.13 1.94
C ASP A 111 -17.36 9.80 1.28
N GLU A 112 -16.92 10.69 0.40
CA GLU A 112 -15.69 10.54 -0.37
C GLU A 112 -14.57 11.45 0.18
N ILE A 113 -13.32 11.10 -0.13
CA ILE A 113 -12.21 12.03 0.11
C ILE A 113 -12.23 13.17 -0.92
N ASP A 114 -11.78 14.37 -0.53
CA ASP A 114 -11.63 15.49 -1.47
C ASP A 114 -10.72 15.11 -2.68
N GLU A 115 -11.31 15.08 -3.87
CA GLU A 115 -10.63 14.66 -5.09
C GLU A 115 -10.15 15.83 -5.97
N ASN A 116 -9.45 15.51 -7.06
CA ASN A 116 -9.05 16.50 -8.04
C ASN A 116 -9.07 16.03 -9.49
N ILE A 117 -9.39 16.98 -10.38
CA ILE A 117 -9.35 16.89 -11.84
C ILE A 117 -8.22 17.79 -12.36
N ASP A 118 -7.26 17.23 -13.09
CA ASP A 118 -6.21 17.99 -13.79
C ASP A 118 -6.53 18.09 -15.29
N ILE A 119 -6.58 19.31 -15.82
CA ILE A 119 -6.90 19.60 -17.23
C ILE A 119 -5.76 20.39 -17.86
N ASP A 120 -5.17 19.87 -18.94
CA ASP A 120 -4.11 20.52 -19.71
C ASP A 120 -4.62 21.02 -21.06
N LEU A 121 -4.31 22.29 -21.41
CA LEU A 121 -4.58 22.83 -22.75
C LEU A 121 -3.71 22.14 -23.81
N SER A 122 -4.28 21.91 -24.99
CA SER A 122 -3.58 21.25 -26.10
C SER A 122 -3.98 21.81 -27.47
N MET A 123 -3.12 21.59 -28.46
CA MET A 123 -3.41 21.80 -29.90
C MET A 123 -4.12 23.13 -30.26
N PRO A 124 -3.65 24.31 -29.83
CA PRO A 124 -4.29 25.56 -30.22
C PRO A 124 -4.15 25.84 -31.72
N SER A 125 -5.15 26.50 -32.31
CA SER A 125 -5.10 27.05 -33.67
C SER A 125 -5.14 28.58 -33.64
N ASN A 126 -4.31 29.26 -34.43
CA ASN A 126 -4.21 30.73 -34.47
C ASN A 126 -3.84 31.38 -33.12
N ALA A 127 -3.34 30.58 -32.17
CA ALA A 127 -2.93 30.97 -30.83
C ALA A 127 -1.73 30.14 -30.36
N THR A 128 -1.04 30.59 -29.32
CA THR A 128 -0.02 29.80 -28.60
C THR A 128 -0.53 29.44 -27.20
N ILE A 129 -0.02 28.37 -26.59
CA ILE A 129 -0.33 28.07 -25.19
C ILE A 129 0.48 29.01 -24.29
N GLY A 130 -0.19 29.71 -23.37
CA GLY A 130 0.47 30.58 -22.40
C GLY A 130 0.96 29.82 -21.16
N SER A 131 1.37 30.56 -20.13
CA SER A 131 1.97 29.99 -18.91
C SER A 131 0.98 29.30 -17.98
N THR A 132 -0.30 29.67 -17.99
CA THR A 132 -1.35 29.02 -17.18
C THR A 132 -2.08 28.02 -18.05
N ASN A 133 -1.38 26.93 -18.37
CA ASN A 133 -1.83 25.91 -19.31
C ASN A 133 -2.42 24.65 -18.65
N ARG A 134 -2.31 24.54 -17.33
CA ARG A 134 -2.97 23.53 -16.50
C ARG A 134 -3.99 24.17 -15.57
N LEU A 135 -5.14 23.55 -15.43
CA LEU A 135 -6.14 23.84 -14.41
C LEU A 135 -6.34 22.60 -13.54
N ARG A 136 -6.22 22.77 -12.22
CA ARG A 136 -6.66 21.80 -11.22
C ARG A 136 -7.98 22.21 -10.61
N ILE A 137 -8.97 21.33 -10.64
CA ILE A 137 -10.25 21.53 -9.96
C ILE A 137 -10.33 20.53 -8.81
N PHE A 138 -10.54 21.02 -7.59
CA PHE A 138 -10.88 20.17 -6.44
C PHE A 138 -12.39 19.98 -6.37
N ILE A 139 -12.82 18.72 -6.25
CA ILE A 139 -14.17 18.33 -5.90
C ILE A 139 -14.14 18.15 -4.38
N LEU A 140 -14.96 18.92 -3.66
CA LEU A 140 -15.08 18.76 -2.22
C LEU A 140 -16.28 17.89 -1.92
N ASP A 141 -16.09 16.84 -1.14
CA ASP A 141 -17.20 16.04 -0.62
C ASP A 141 -18.15 16.94 0.18
N ASN A 142 -19.45 16.66 0.08
CA ASN A 142 -20.44 17.30 0.94
C ASN A 142 -21.36 16.35 1.70
N ASP A 143 -21.06 15.06 1.70
CA ASP A 143 -21.92 14.04 2.27
C ASP A 143 -21.45 13.49 3.62
N GLY A 144 -20.31 13.97 4.12
CA GLY A 144 -19.74 13.79 5.46
C GLY A 144 -20.47 12.89 6.46
N ALA A 145 -19.84 11.77 6.82
CA ALA A 145 -19.97 10.82 7.94
C ALA A 145 -21.31 10.58 8.68
N GLU A 146 -22.20 11.55 8.90
CA GLU A 146 -23.35 11.42 9.82
C GLU A 146 -24.55 10.60 9.29
N ARG A 147 -24.44 9.95 8.12
CA ARG A 147 -25.56 9.19 7.53
C ARG A 147 -25.23 7.87 6.84
N ALA A 148 -23.96 7.53 6.68
CA ALA A 148 -23.61 6.25 6.10
C ALA A 148 -23.93 5.14 7.13
N VAL A 149 -24.52 4.05 6.65
CA VAL A 149 -24.74 2.86 7.50
C VAL A 149 -23.36 2.26 7.72
N ASP A 150 -23.06 1.94 8.97
CA ASP A 150 -21.89 1.20 9.41
C ASP A 150 -22.47 -0.01 10.16
N THR A 151 -22.52 -1.14 9.46
CA THR A 151 -23.31 -2.31 9.85
C THR A 151 -22.65 -3.09 10.99
N ASP A 152 -21.32 -3.11 11.08
CA ASP A 152 -20.57 -3.84 12.11
C ASP A 152 -19.90 -2.95 13.16
N GLY A 153 -19.82 -1.63 12.94
CA GLY A 153 -19.43 -0.62 13.91
C GLY A 153 -17.92 -0.41 14.02
N ASP A 154 -17.16 -0.75 12.98
CA ASP A 154 -15.70 -0.75 13.00
C ASP A 154 -15.07 0.63 12.71
N GLY A 155 -15.89 1.58 12.23
CA GLY A 155 -15.49 2.94 11.89
C GLY A 155 -15.36 3.23 10.40
N ILE A 156 -15.56 2.23 9.55
CA ILE A 156 -15.82 2.35 8.11
C ILE A 156 -17.33 2.23 7.89
N ASN A 157 -17.84 2.79 6.79
CA ASN A 157 -19.25 2.63 6.42
C ASN A 157 -19.41 1.59 5.31
N ASP A 158 -20.60 0.96 5.22
CA ASP A 158 -20.88 -0.15 4.32
C ASP A 158 -20.50 0.16 2.85
N ASP A 159 -20.72 1.40 2.39
CA ASP A 159 -20.43 1.76 1.01
C ASP A 159 -18.91 1.88 0.76
N ARG A 160 -18.17 2.40 1.75
CA ARG A 160 -16.70 2.48 1.71
C ARG A 160 -16.05 1.10 1.82
N GLU A 161 -16.61 0.21 2.63
CA GLU A 161 -16.12 -1.17 2.74
C GLU A 161 -16.23 -1.90 1.40
N ILE A 162 -17.35 -1.72 0.68
CA ILE A 162 -17.51 -2.27 -0.68
C ILE A 162 -16.47 -1.71 -1.66
N GLU A 163 -16.05 -0.45 -1.52
CA GLU A 163 -14.99 0.15 -2.34
C GLU A 163 -13.62 -0.47 -2.04
N LEU A 164 -13.31 -0.66 -0.76
CA LEU A 164 -12.06 -1.25 -0.29
C LEU A 164 -11.97 -2.75 -0.53
N GLY A 165 -13.12 -3.41 -0.70
CA GLY A 165 -13.22 -4.86 -0.86
C GLY A 165 -13.35 -5.62 0.46
N THR A 166 -13.52 -4.91 1.58
CA THR A 166 -13.83 -5.46 2.90
C THR A 166 -15.30 -5.89 3.00
N ASP A 167 -15.70 -6.57 4.08
CA ASP A 167 -17.06 -7.11 4.26
C ASP A 167 -17.87 -6.22 5.24
N PRO A 168 -18.93 -5.51 4.76
CA PRO A 168 -19.77 -4.65 5.60
C PRO A 168 -20.41 -5.27 6.84
N ALA A 169 -20.42 -6.60 6.92
CA ALA A 169 -20.99 -7.32 8.06
C ALA A 169 -19.92 -7.85 9.03
N ARG A 170 -18.64 -7.61 8.76
CA ARG A 170 -17.52 -8.13 9.51
C ARG A 170 -16.43 -7.07 9.68
N ALA A 171 -16.37 -6.56 10.90
CA ALA A 171 -15.47 -5.49 11.33
C ALA A 171 -13.95 -5.79 11.18
N ASP A 172 -13.58 -6.99 10.75
CA ASP A 172 -12.22 -7.51 10.65
C ASP A 172 -12.22 -8.49 9.47
N SER A 173 -11.79 -8.01 8.30
CA SER A 173 -12.00 -8.59 6.99
C SER A 173 -10.92 -9.58 6.54
N ASP A 174 -9.80 -9.69 7.23
CA ASP A 174 -8.85 -10.79 7.04
C ASP A 174 -8.82 -11.76 8.24
N GLY A 175 -9.38 -11.35 9.37
CA GLY A 175 -9.53 -12.18 10.57
C GLY A 175 -8.31 -12.17 11.48
N ASP A 176 -7.39 -11.21 11.33
CA ASP A 176 -6.18 -11.08 12.15
C ASP A 176 -6.46 -10.49 13.54
N GLY A 177 -7.69 -10.04 13.82
CA GLY A 177 -8.09 -9.48 15.10
C GLY A 177 -7.91 -7.98 15.23
N ILE A 178 -7.40 -7.30 14.20
CA ILE A 178 -7.42 -5.85 14.03
C ILE A 178 -8.68 -5.49 13.22
N LEU A 179 -9.31 -4.37 13.54
CA LEU A 179 -10.50 -3.96 12.77
C LEU A 179 -10.09 -3.20 11.52
N ASP A 180 -10.84 -3.33 10.43
CA ASP A 180 -10.52 -2.69 9.15
C ASP A 180 -10.37 -1.16 9.32
N GLY A 181 -11.27 -0.55 10.11
CA GLY A 181 -11.21 0.87 10.44
C GLY A 181 -9.95 1.29 11.21
N TYR A 182 -9.39 0.42 12.05
CA TYR A 182 -8.11 0.66 12.72
C TYR A 182 -6.93 0.53 11.77
N GLU A 183 -6.97 -0.45 10.88
CA GLU A 183 -5.91 -0.69 9.91
C GLU A 183 -5.75 0.48 8.93
N LEU A 184 -6.86 0.99 8.39
CA LEU A 184 -6.84 2.20 7.56
C LEU A 184 -6.29 3.42 8.30
N ALA A 185 -6.56 3.54 9.61
CA ALA A 185 -6.06 4.64 10.42
C ALA A 185 -4.54 4.56 10.61
N ASP A 186 -3.99 3.34 10.70
CA ASP A 186 -2.55 3.09 10.82
C ASP A 186 -1.84 2.97 9.45
N ASN A 187 -2.58 2.93 8.33
CA ASN A 187 -2.10 2.75 6.94
C ASN A 187 -1.64 1.31 6.63
N SER A 188 -2.26 0.31 7.25
CA SER A 188 -2.21 -1.10 6.85
C SER A 188 -3.32 -1.45 5.83
N ASP A 189 -3.36 -2.71 5.39
CA ASP A 189 -4.31 -3.22 4.39
C ASP A 189 -5.28 -4.21 5.04
N PRO A 190 -6.59 -3.88 5.15
CA PRO A 190 -7.60 -4.68 5.87
C PRO A 190 -8.00 -6.00 5.21
N LEU A 191 -7.23 -6.43 4.21
CA LEU A 191 -7.44 -7.66 3.45
C LEU A 191 -6.18 -8.55 3.49
N ASP A 192 -5.19 -8.18 4.29
CA ASP A 192 -3.90 -8.85 4.38
C ASP A 192 -3.42 -8.90 5.84
N ALA A 193 -3.63 -10.06 6.46
CA ALA A 193 -3.32 -10.31 7.87
C ALA A 193 -1.82 -10.16 8.24
N LEU A 194 -0.92 -10.05 7.26
CA LEU A 194 0.51 -9.76 7.47
C LEU A 194 0.86 -8.29 7.25
N SER A 195 -0.10 -7.48 6.78
CA SER A 195 0.06 -6.04 6.59
C SER A 195 -0.07 -5.31 7.93
N VAL A 196 0.80 -5.59 8.89
CA VAL A 196 0.71 -5.05 10.26
C VAL A 196 1.96 -4.28 10.67
N PHE A 197 1.82 -3.41 11.67
CA PHE A 197 2.98 -2.85 12.37
C PHE A 197 3.38 -3.81 13.48
N ASP A 198 4.57 -4.36 13.36
CA ASP A 198 5.22 -5.23 14.34
C ASP A 198 6.65 -4.68 14.54
N THR A 199 6.88 -4.06 15.69
CA THR A 199 8.10 -3.31 15.98
C THR A 199 9.28 -4.21 16.35
N ASP A 200 9.03 -5.34 17.00
CA ASP A 200 10.07 -6.27 17.46
C ASP A 200 10.18 -7.55 16.63
N GLY A 201 9.23 -7.79 15.72
CA GLY A 201 9.26 -8.86 14.72
C GLY A 201 8.84 -10.22 15.28
N ASP A 202 8.03 -10.25 16.33
CA ASP A 202 7.58 -11.48 16.99
C ASP A 202 6.28 -12.07 16.40
N LEU A 203 5.76 -11.45 15.33
CA LEU A 203 4.48 -11.76 14.67
C LEU A 203 3.24 -11.37 15.48
N VAL A 204 3.38 -10.63 16.58
CA VAL A 204 2.29 -10.01 17.30
C VAL A 204 2.24 -8.51 16.95
N PRO A 205 1.13 -8.01 16.35
CA PRO A 205 1.06 -6.61 16.00
C PRO A 205 1.13 -5.67 17.21
N ASP A 206 1.82 -4.53 17.07
CA ASP A 206 1.91 -3.45 18.07
C ASP A 206 0.53 -3.02 18.59
N THR A 207 -0.49 -3.14 17.74
CA THR A 207 -1.88 -2.80 18.06
C THR A 207 -2.52 -3.79 19.03
N ILE A 208 -2.23 -5.08 18.87
CA ILE A 208 -2.68 -6.15 19.77
C ILE A 208 -1.97 -6.05 21.12
N GLU A 209 -0.66 -5.84 21.10
CA GLU A 209 0.13 -5.67 22.31
C GLU A 209 -0.29 -4.45 23.14
N ARG A 210 -0.54 -3.33 22.46
CA ARG A 210 -1.07 -2.13 23.12
C ARG A 210 -2.46 -2.35 23.72
N ALA A 211 -3.28 -3.21 23.11
CA ALA A 211 -4.59 -3.58 23.64
C ALA A 211 -4.47 -4.45 24.90
N GLU A 212 -3.51 -5.39 24.92
CA GLU A 212 -3.24 -6.30 26.03
C GLU A 212 -2.27 -5.73 27.09
N LEU A 213 -1.73 -4.53 26.85
CA LEU A 213 -0.79 -3.81 27.71
C LEU A 213 0.57 -4.52 27.88
N THR A 214 1.06 -5.19 26.82
CA THR A 214 2.42 -5.74 26.71
C THR A 214 3.38 -4.69 26.12
N ASP A 215 4.68 -5.00 26.09
CA ASP A 215 5.71 -4.08 25.61
C ASP A 215 6.11 -4.44 24.18
N PHE A 216 5.64 -3.63 23.21
CA PHE A 216 5.87 -3.79 21.77
C PHE A 216 7.31 -3.62 21.28
N ASN A 217 8.28 -3.65 22.19
CA ASN A 217 9.70 -3.60 21.84
C ASN A 217 10.45 -4.80 22.43
N ASP A 218 9.72 -5.80 22.88
CA ASP A 218 10.21 -7.00 23.55
C ASP A 218 9.41 -8.21 23.04
N ALA A 219 10.00 -8.93 22.09
CA ALA A 219 9.45 -10.12 21.43
C ALA A 219 9.04 -11.28 22.37
N ASN A 220 9.30 -11.15 23.67
CA ASN A 220 8.90 -12.13 24.70
C ASN A 220 7.85 -11.57 25.67
N ALA A 221 7.34 -10.35 25.43
CA ALA A 221 6.38 -9.70 26.31
C ALA A 221 4.96 -10.22 26.13
N PHE A 222 4.63 -10.74 24.94
CA PHE A 222 3.33 -11.34 24.69
C PHE A 222 3.19 -12.73 25.32
N ALA A 223 1.95 -13.18 25.50
CA ALA A 223 1.68 -14.46 26.13
C ALA A 223 2.03 -15.63 25.18
N ASP A 224 2.87 -16.51 25.72
CA ASP A 224 3.27 -17.79 25.17
C ASP A 224 3.15 -18.78 26.34
N THR A 225 2.12 -19.62 26.30
CA THR A 225 1.58 -20.28 27.50
C THR A 225 2.28 -21.60 27.83
N ASP A 226 2.71 -22.31 26.81
CA ASP A 226 3.50 -23.54 26.90
C ASP A 226 5.00 -23.29 26.69
N ASN A 227 5.39 -22.11 26.22
CA ASN A 227 6.78 -21.73 25.92
C ASN A 227 7.39 -22.53 24.76
N GLY A 228 6.56 -22.95 23.78
CA GLY A 228 7.00 -23.68 22.59
C GLY A 228 7.61 -22.82 21.49
N GLY A 229 7.56 -21.49 21.63
CA GLY A 229 8.22 -20.56 20.70
C GLY A 229 7.27 -19.87 19.71
N ALA A 230 6.00 -20.28 19.67
CA ALA A 230 4.92 -19.52 19.05
C ALA A 230 4.11 -18.77 20.12
N ALA A 231 3.85 -17.48 19.90
CA ALA A 231 2.97 -16.73 20.80
C ALA A 231 1.51 -17.19 20.61
N ASN A 232 0.70 -17.16 21.67
CA ASN A 232 -0.71 -17.57 21.64
C ASN A 232 -1.51 -16.88 20.51
N TYR A 233 -1.16 -15.63 20.18
CA TYR A 233 -1.77 -14.89 19.07
C TYR A 233 -1.50 -15.55 17.72
N VAL A 234 -0.26 -15.95 17.47
CA VAL A 234 0.15 -16.59 16.21
C VAL A 234 -0.65 -17.88 15.99
N GLU A 235 -0.67 -18.73 17.01
CA GLU A 235 -1.29 -20.05 16.97
C GLU A 235 -2.82 -20.01 16.76
N THR A 236 -3.49 -19.05 17.42
CA THR A 236 -4.96 -19.06 17.51
C THR A 236 -5.65 -18.03 16.65
N VAL A 237 -4.96 -16.95 16.28
CA VAL A 237 -5.50 -15.84 15.49
C VAL A 237 -4.83 -15.78 14.12
N LEU A 238 -3.51 -15.57 14.07
CA LEU A 238 -2.80 -15.36 12.80
C LEU A 238 -2.88 -16.58 11.87
N TYR A 239 -2.63 -17.79 12.39
CA TYR A 239 -2.76 -19.02 11.59
C TYR A 239 -4.16 -19.17 11.01
N ASN A 240 -5.19 -18.89 11.81
CA ASN A 240 -6.57 -18.95 11.33
C ASN A 240 -6.85 -17.90 10.24
N ALA A 241 -6.32 -16.68 10.37
CA ALA A 241 -6.45 -15.61 9.36
C ALA A 241 -5.79 -15.99 8.03
N LEU A 242 -4.61 -16.63 8.10
CA LEU A 242 -3.84 -17.07 6.93
C LEU A 242 -4.32 -18.40 6.34
N GLY A 243 -5.25 -19.09 7.00
CA GLY A 243 -5.72 -20.41 6.58
C GLY A 243 -4.71 -21.54 6.85
N ILE A 244 -3.73 -21.29 7.70
CA ILE A 244 -2.81 -22.28 8.27
C ILE A 244 -3.58 -23.08 9.34
N PRO A 245 -3.38 -24.40 9.47
CA PRO A 245 -3.95 -25.16 10.58
C PRO A 245 -3.55 -24.54 11.93
N VAL A 246 -4.53 -24.25 12.79
CA VAL A 246 -4.25 -23.71 14.13
C VAL A 246 -3.65 -24.78 15.04
N THR A 247 -2.69 -24.37 15.86
CA THR A 247 -2.06 -25.16 16.92
C THR A 247 -2.72 -24.85 18.28
N LEU A 248 -2.32 -25.54 19.33
CA LEU A 248 -2.88 -25.35 20.65
C LEU A 248 -1.90 -24.57 21.52
N ALA A 249 -2.32 -23.36 21.93
CA ALA A 249 -1.59 -22.50 22.86
C ALA A 249 -1.39 -23.03 24.29
N ASN A 250 -1.35 -24.34 24.49
CA ASN A 250 -1.01 -24.99 25.73
C ASN A 250 -0.34 -26.36 25.46
N ASP A 251 0.19 -26.58 24.27
CA ASP A 251 0.79 -27.80 23.76
C ASP A 251 1.99 -27.50 22.84
N ALA A 252 3.14 -27.15 23.43
CA ALA A 252 4.39 -26.86 22.72
C ALA A 252 4.86 -27.93 21.70
N SER A 253 4.28 -29.13 21.71
CA SER A 253 4.59 -30.19 20.75
C SER A 253 3.99 -29.97 19.36
N ASP A 254 3.05 -29.03 19.20
CA ASP A 254 2.49 -28.65 17.90
C ASP A 254 2.97 -27.29 17.36
N ASP A 255 3.76 -26.52 18.11
CA ASP A 255 4.31 -25.22 17.68
C ASP A 255 5.24 -25.34 16.46
N ALA A 256 6.02 -26.41 16.37
CA ALA A 256 6.91 -26.71 15.24
C ALA A 256 6.14 -27.30 14.03
N GLN A 257 4.87 -26.93 13.86
CA GLN A 257 4.07 -27.34 12.73
C GLN A 257 4.75 -26.90 11.42
N ASP A 258 4.90 -27.85 10.49
CA ASP A 258 5.32 -27.63 9.11
C ASP A 258 4.19 -28.14 8.20
N SER A 259 3.43 -27.20 7.63
CA SER A 259 2.21 -27.49 6.90
C SER A 259 2.44 -28.04 5.49
N ASP A 260 3.57 -27.71 4.87
CA ASP A 260 3.90 -28.11 3.50
C ASP A 260 4.99 -29.20 3.38
N ALA A 261 5.60 -29.54 4.52
CA ALA A 261 6.58 -30.58 4.72
C ALA A 261 7.90 -30.33 3.96
N ASP A 262 8.36 -29.08 3.92
CA ASP A 262 9.63 -28.70 3.35
C ASP A 262 10.79 -28.62 4.35
N GLY A 263 10.51 -28.75 5.65
CA GLY A 263 11.48 -28.76 6.74
C GLY A 263 11.65 -27.43 7.47
N VAL A 264 10.99 -26.35 7.03
CA VAL A 264 10.96 -25.08 7.77
C VAL A 264 9.60 -24.95 8.49
N PRO A 265 9.57 -24.76 9.83
CA PRO A 265 8.29 -24.60 10.53
C PRO A 265 7.50 -23.36 10.09
N ASP A 266 6.17 -23.45 10.13
CA ASP A 266 5.24 -22.41 9.66
C ASP A 266 5.52 -21.05 10.32
N VAL A 267 5.77 -21.03 11.63
CA VAL A 267 6.10 -19.78 12.36
C VAL A 267 7.45 -19.18 11.93
N THR A 268 8.43 -20.03 11.62
CA THR A 268 9.75 -19.62 11.15
C THR A 268 9.67 -19.01 9.77
N GLU A 269 8.85 -19.60 8.90
CA GLU A 269 8.56 -19.06 7.57
C GLU A 269 7.86 -17.70 7.63
N LEU A 270 6.85 -17.54 8.48
CA LEU A 270 6.20 -16.24 8.68
C LEU A 270 7.18 -15.17 9.15
N LYS A 271 8.05 -15.48 10.13
CA LYS A 271 9.13 -14.57 10.58
C LYS A 271 10.12 -14.25 9.45
N ALA A 272 10.38 -15.20 8.56
CA ALA A 272 11.24 -15.04 7.38
C ALA A 272 10.55 -14.40 6.17
N SER A 273 9.23 -14.11 6.26
CA SER A 273 8.40 -13.66 5.14
C SER A 273 8.36 -14.63 3.94
N SER A 274 8.43 -15.94 4.19
CA SER A 274 8.14 -17.01 3.22
C SER A 274 6.69 -17.50 3.37
N ASP A 275 6.30 -18.54 2.60
CA ASP A 275 4.89 -18.95 2.46
C ASP A 275 4.73 -20.36 3.03
N PRO A 276 4.16 -20.52 4.23
CA PRO A 276 4.12 -21.77 4.97
C PRO A 276 3.21 -22.86 4.38
N LEU A 277 2.51 -22.56 3.29
CA LEU A 277 1.63 -23.51 2.61
C LEU A 277 2.18 -23.93 1.25
N SER A 278 3.42 -23.56 0.93
CA SER A 278 4.02 -23.72 -0.39
C SER A 278 5.42 -24.33 -0.33
N ILE A 279 5.48 -25.64 -0.60
CA ILE A 279 6.71 -26.44 -0.76
C ILE A 279 7.77 -25.91 -1.76
N ASP A 280 7.43 -24.86 -2.51
CA ASP A 280 8.29 -24.13 -3.46
C ASP A 280 8.68 -22.72 -2.93
N SER A 281 8.46 -22.46 -1.65
CA SER A 281 8.86 -21.29 -0.86
C SER A 281 9.83 -21.79 0.23
N PRO A 282 10.82 -21.01 0.68
CA PRO A 282 11.30 -19.76 0.08
C PRO A 282 11.94 -19.97 -1.31
N ILE A 283 12.20 -21.23 -1.70
CA ILE A 283 12.81 -21.58 -2.99
C ILE A 283 12.08 -22.76 -3.66
N ALA A 284 12.16 -22.82 -4.99
CA ALA A 284 11.54 -23.92 -5.73
C ALA A 284 12.20 -25.27 -5.40
N ALA A 285 11.38 -26.30 -5.21
CA ALA A 285 11.77 -27.61 -4.70
C ALA A 285 12.44 -27.56 -3.31
N GLY A 286 11.91 -26.71 -2.41
CA GLY A 286 12.43 -26.54 -1.06
C GLY A 286 12.51 -27.84 -0.24
N ALA A 287 11.54 -28.74 -0.42
CA ALA A 287 11.54 -30.05 0.25
C ALA A 287 12.53 -31.09 -0.30
N ASP A 288 13.24 -30.79 -1.40
CA ASP A 288 14.32 -31.67 -1.87
C ASP A 288 15.57 -31.47 -0.99
N ASP A 289 16.40 -32.51 -0.88
CA ASP A 289 17.75 -32.46 -0.31
C ASP A 289 18.73 -32.72 -1.47
N SER A 290 19.18 -31.64 -2.09
CA SER A 290 19.89 -31.68 -3.38
C SER A 290 21.30 -32.24 -3.27
N ASP A 291 21.97 -32.08 -2.13
CA ASP A 291 23.34 -32.52 -1.92
C ASP A 291 23.49 -33.74 -0.98
N ALA A 292 22.36 -34.23 -0.46
CA ALA A 292 22.20 -35.44 0.33
C ALA A 292 22.95 -35.40 1.67
N ASP A 293 22.94 -34.24 2.32
CA ASP A 293 23.58 -34.00 3.61
C ASP A 293 22.61 -34.04 4.81
N GLY A 294 21.32 -34.22 4.55
CA GLY A 294 20.27 -34.35 5.57
C GLY A 294 19.50 -33.06 5.86
N VAL A 295 19.86 -31.94 5.23
CA VAL A 295 19.14 -30.66 5.32
C VAL A 295 18.37 -30.43 4.02
N SER A 296 17.14 -29.92 4.11
CA SER A 296 16.37 -29.60 2.90
C SER A 296 16.86 -28.30 2.26
N ASP A 297 16.67 -28.17 0.94
CA ASP A 297 17.06 -26.97 0.21
C ASP A 297 16.34 -25.72 0.77
N ALA A 298 15.11 -25.87 1.31
CA ALA A 298 14.36 -24.81 1.99
C ALA A 298 15.04 -24.34 3.28
N VAL A 299 15.43 -25.28 4.14
CA VAL A 299 16.17 -24.98 5.37
C VAL A 299 17.51 -24.33 5.05
N GLU A 300 18.23 -24.84 4.05
CA GLU A 300 19.46 -24.19 3.56
C GLU A 300 19.21 -22.75 3.08
N ALA A 301 18.11 -22.51 2.36
CA ALA A 301 17.75 -21.18 1.89
C ALA A 301 17.36 -20.23 3.03
N TYR A 302 16.68 -20.73 4.06
CA TYR A 302 16.43 -19.99 5.30
C TYR A 302 17.76 -19.56 5.94
N PHE A 303 18.72 -20.47 6.09
CA PHE A 303 20.05 -20.15 6.62
C PHE A 303 20.84 -19.18 5.74
N ASP A 304 20.79 -19.31 4.41
CA ASP A 304 21.44 -18.37 3.50
C ASP A 304 20.88 -16.95 3.67
N SER A 305 19.58 -16.83 3.99
CA SER A 305 18.93 -15.54 4.33
C SER A 305 19.51 -14.89 5.60
N LEU A 306 19.94 -15.72 6.55
CA LEU A 306 20.63 -15.30 7.79
C LEU A 306 22.15 -15.15 7.61
N GLY A 307 22.67 -15.49 6.44
CA GLY A 307 24.08 -15.37 6.06
C GLY A 307 24.95 -16.57 6.45
N LEU A 308 24.32 -17.70 6.77
CA LEU A 308 24.99 -18.97 7.00
C LEU A 308 24.86 -19.84 5.74
N MET A 309 25.98 -20.34 5.22
CA MET A 309 26.01 -21.04 3.93
C MET A 309 26.60 -22.43 4.09
N ASN A 310 26.11 -23.39 3.29
CA ASN A 310 26.50 -24.81 3.32
C ASN A 310 26.23 -25.41 4.72
N VAL A 311 24.99 -25.24 5.17
CA VAL A 311 24.51 -25.84 6.42
C VAL A 311 24.24 -27.31 6.12
N ASP A 312 24.85 -28.18 6.90
CA ASP A 312 24.64 -29.62 6.87
C ASP A 312 24.07 -30.10 8.22
N ALA A 313 23.71 -31.38 8.32
CA ALA A 313 23.13 -31.97 9.54
C ALA A 313 24.07 -31.94 10.77
N GLU A 314 25.36 -31.63 10.61
CA GLU A 314 26.34 -31.51 11.70
C GLU A 314 26.71 -30.04 12.00
N THR A 315 26.12 -29.08 11.29
CA THR A 315 26.44 -27.66 11.47
C THR A 315 25.88 -27.17 12.79
N ASP A 316 26.74 -26.54 13.60
CA ASP A 316 26.48 -26.05 14.96
C ASP A 316 27.25 -24.71 15.08
N ALA A 317 26.56 -23.60 14.82
CA ALA A 317 27.18 -22.29 14.64
C ALA A 317 27.62 -21.65 15.97
N ASP A 318 26.90 -21.92 17.05
CA ASP A 318 27.14 -21.35 18.36
C ASP A 318 27.92 -22.27 19.33
N LEU A 319 28.09 -23.54 18.94
CA LEU A 319 28.85 -24.59 19.62
C LEU A 319 28.21 -25.04 20.94
N ASP A 320 26.88 -25.02 21.01
CA ASP A 320 26.12 -25.52 22.15
C ASP A 320 25.93 -27.05 22.09
N GLY A 321 26.03 -27.64 20.91
CA GLY A 321 25.96 -29.09 20.65
C GLY A 321 24.61 -29.60 20.12
N TYR A 322 23.63 -28.74 19.88
CA TYR A 322 22.55 -29.00 18.93
C TYR A 322 22.99 -28.58 17.52
N SER A 323 22.41 -29.19 16.49
CA SER A 323 22.69 -28.75 15.12
C SER A 323 21.74 -27.61 14.76
N ASP A 324 22.20 -26.67 13.94
CA ASP A 324 21.40 -25.51 13.53
C ASP A 324 20.08 -25.98 12.87
N ALA A 325 20.14 -27.03 12.04
CA ALA A 325 18.96 -27.60 11.40
C ALA A 325 17.95 -28.17 12.42
N PHE A 326 18.44 -28.79 13.49
CA PHE A 326 17.60 -29.26 14.60
C PHE A 326 17.00 -28.09 15.40
N GLU A 327 17.77 -27.03 15.62
CA GLU A 327 17.28 -25.84 16.31
C GLU A 327 16.13 -25.18 15.55
N VAL A 328 16.23 -25.08 14.22
CA VAL A 328 15.15 -24.56 13.38
C VAL A 328 13.89 -25.42 13.46
N ASP A 329 14.03 -26.75 13.36
CA ASP A 329 12.92 -27.71 13.47
C ASP A 329 12.22 -27.67 14.83
N HIS A 330 12.86 -27.07 15.85
CA HIS A 330 12.35 -27.01 17.22
C HIS A 330 12.26 -25.59 17.79
N LEU A 331 12.21 -24.59 16.91
CA LEU A 331 11.99 -23.17 17.23
C LEU A 331 13.00 -22.57 18.24
N MET A 332 14.23 -23.06 18.19
CA MET A 332 15.39 -22.53 18.93
C MET A 332 16.20 -21.57 18.06
N ASP A 333 17.10 -20.78 18.68
CA ASP A 333 17.92 -19.81 17.96
C ASP A 333 19.30 -20.40 17.62
N PRO A 334 19.56 -20.75 16.34
CA PRO A 334 20.80 -21.40 15.90
C PRO A 334 22.07 -20.55 16.07
N PHE A 335 21.96 -19.34 16.59
CA PHE A 335 23.09 -18.46 16.88
C PHE A 335 23.26 -18.15 18.37
N SER A 336 22.51 -18.82 19.26
CA SER A 336 22.46 -18.53 20.68
C SER A 336 22.58 -19.77 21.56
N ALA A 337 23.80 -19.99 22.07
CA ALA A 337 24.08 -21.12 22.98
C ALA A 337 23.41 -21.03 24.36
N GLU A 338 22.56 -20.02 24.57
CA GLU A 338 21.71 -19.83 25.74
C GLU A 338 20.25 -19.69 25.27
N ASP A 339 19.71 -20.75 24.65
CA ASP A 339 18.29 -20.84 24.34
C ASP A 339 17.39 -20.69 25.57
N ARG A 340 16.11 -20.40 25.30
CA ARG A 340 15.11 -20.23 26.35
C ARG A 340 14.94 -21.53 27.15
N ASP A 341 15.38 -21.46 28.39
CA ASP A 341 15.26 -22.51 29.41
C ASP A 341 14.50 -21.90 30.61
N SER A 342 13.22 -22.23 30.70
CA SER A 342 12.30 -21.56 31.63
C SER A 342 12.47 -21.99 33.08
N ASP A 343 12.94 -23.22 33.32
CA ASP A 343 13.12 -23.76 34.66
C ASP A 343 14.59 -23.82 35.11
N ALA A 344 15.50 -23.45 34.20
CA ALA A 344 16.94 -23.33 34.37
C ALA A 344 17.62 -24.66 34.73
N ASP A 345 17.11 -25.77 34.21
CA ASP A 345 17.67 -27.09 34.43
C ASP A 345 18.78 -27.47 33.43
N GLY A 346 18.91 -26.72 32.34
CA GLY A 346 19.92 -26.91 31.29
C GLY A 346 19.41 -27.62 30.04
N VAL A 347 18.12 -27.91 29.93
CA VAL A 347 17.45 -28.33 28.69
C VAL A 347 16.60 -27.17 28.16
N PRO A 348 16.82 -26.71 26.91
CA PRO A 348 15.97 -25.69 26.31
C PRO A 348 14.52 -26.14 26.18
N ASN A 349 13.58 -25.21 26.27
CA ASN A 349 12.14 -25.49 26.17
C ASN A 349 11.78 -26.23 24.86
N GLY A 350 12.37 -25.85 23.72
CA GLY A 350 12.11 -26.50 22.42
C GLY A 350 12.51 -27.97 22.41
N VAL A 351 13.54 -28.31 23.18
CA VAL A 351 13.99 -29.70 23.40
C VAL A 351 13.06 -30.43 24.37
N GLU A 352 12.63 -29.77 25.44
CA GLU A 352 11.64 -30.34 26.37
C GLU A 352 10.30 -30.65 25.68
N ALA A 353 9.87 -29.82 24.72
CA ALA A 353 8.62 -29.97 24.00
C ALA A 353 8.50 -31.29 23.22
N MET A 354 9.61 -31.87 22.77
CA MET A 354 9.64 -33.17 22.06
C MET A 354 9.26 -34.36 22.94
N PHE A 355 9.32 -34.19 24.27
CA PHE A 355 9.11 -35.27 25.21
C PHE A 355 7.96 -34.89 26.14
N GLU A 356 7.04 -35.82 26.42
CA GLU A 356 5.89 -35.58 27.30
C GLU A 356 6.29 -35.41 28.79
N GLY A 357 7.16 -34.45 29.12
CA GLY A 357 7.64 -34.14 30.45
C GLY A 357 8.82 -33.17 30.50
N ASN A 358 9.01 -32.56 31.66
CA ASN A 358 10.13 -31.68 31.99
C ASN A 358 11.40 -32.54 32.15
N ILE A 359 12.33 -32.44 31.22
CA ILE A 359 13.54 -33.27 31.18
C ILE A 359 14.65 -32.58 31.94
N ASP A 360 15.07 -33.15 33.06
CA ASP A 360 16.20 -32.63 33.84
C ASP A 360 17.53 -32.95 33.15
N ALA A 361 18.32 -31.94 32.79
CA ALA A 361 19.61 -32.11 32.13
C ALA A 361 20.61 -32.99 32.93
N ALA A 362 20.41 -33.14 34.24
CA ALA A 362 21.25 -33.97 35.11
C ALA A 362 20.70 -35.40 35.33
N SER A 363 19.58 -35.74 34.72
CA SER A 363 18.96 -37.06 34.79
C SER A 363 19.57 -38.02 33.76
N ASP A 364 19.47 -39.32 34.06
CA ASP A 364 19.76 -40.45 33.16
C ASP A 364 18.62 -41.45 33.43
N VAL A 365 17.46 -41.24 32.80
CA VAL A 365 16.23 -42.00 33.11
C VAL A 365 16.40 -43.48 32.73
N ASN A 366 17.19 -43.76 31.71
CA ASN A 366 17.34 -45.10 31.15
C ASN A 366 18.55 -45.88 31.72
N ASP A 367 19.36 -45.25 32.59
CA ASP A 367 20.56 -45.77 33.27
C ASP A 367 21.57 -46.36 32.28
N ASN A 368 21.71 -45.73 31.10
CA ASN A 368 22.66 -46.15 30.08
C ASN A 368 24.02 -45.45 30.21
N GLY A 369 24.14 -44.46 31.10
CA GLY A 369 25.36 -43.74 31.41
C GLY A 369 25.60 -42.48 30.57
N LEU A 370 24.63 -42.06 29.76
CA LEU A 370 24.53 -40.71 29.19
C LEU A 370 23.45 -39.94 29.96
N LEU A 371 23.67 -38.65 30.16
CA LEU A 371 22.59 -37.80 30.68
C LEU A 371 21.52 -37.62 29.59
N ASP A 372 20.27 -37.40 29.98
CA ASP A 372 19.15 -37.24 29.04
C ASP A 372 19.46 -36.10 28.04
N ALA A 373 20.03 -34.99 28.50
CA ALA A 373 20.51 -33.90 27.63
C ALA A 373 21.70 -34.26 26.72
N GLU A 374 22.54 -35.22 27.10
CA GLU A 374 23.62 -35.72 26.23
C GLU A 374 23.08 -36.67 25.15
N GLU A 375 21.97 -37.37 25.41
CA GLU A 375 21.29 -38.20 24.40
C GLU A 375 20.64 -37.33 23.33
N MET A 376 20.02 -36.23 23.73
CA MET A 376 19.32 -35.31 22.81
C MET A 376 20.26 -34.66 21.80
N LYS A 377 21.48 -34.30 22.23
CA LYS A 377 22.54 -33.77 21.35
C LYS A 377 23.10 -34.79 20.38
N LEU A 378 22.90 -36.08 20.64
CA LEU A 378 23.28 -37.13 19.70
C LEU A 378 22.17 -37.39 18.69
N ASP A 379 20.91 -37.32 19.15
CA ASP A 379 19.74 -37.48 18.30
C ASP A 379 19.52 -36.27 17.36
N SER A 380 20.06 -35.07 17.68
CA SER A 380 20.02 -33.90 16.79
C SER A 380 20.91 -33.99 15.53
N ILE A 381 21.68 -35.07 15.38
CA ILE A 381 22.65 -35.27 14.30
C ILE A 381 22.28 -36.48 13.39
N ASP A 382 21.27 -37.27 13.79
CA ASP A 382 20.93 -38.59 13.21
C ASP A 382 19.53 -38.58 12.55
#